data_AF-A0A7S0AIJ4-F1
#
_entry.id   AF-A0A7S0AIJ4-F1
#
_cell.length_a   1.000
_cell.length_b   1.000
_cell.length_c   1.000
_cell.angle_alpha   90.00
_cell.angle_beta   90.00
_cell.angle_gamma   90.00
#
_symmetry.space_group_name_H-M   'P 1'
#
loop_
_entity.id
_entity.type
_entity.pdbx_description
1 polymer ?
#
loop_
_entity_poly.entity_id
_entity_poly.type
_entity_poly.pdbx_seq_one_letter_code
_entity_poly.pdbx_strand_id
1 'polypeptide(L)'
;ATIFLTETDKLQKDMSAIPLVKGRSLVADELCGDFAREYKQWPQSMWDDPKISGEAHPSLGAIRNFVKNCERRGEVEARIRNENGMGDDEPVLISNGLGDDSDEEEPTNESITY
;
A
#
# COMPACT_ATOMS: atom_id res chain seq x y z
N ALA A 1 26.36 -4.48 -2.27
CA ALA A 1 25.94 -3.29 -1.50
C ALA A 1 25.29 -3.78 -0.21
N THR A 2 25.77 -3.32 0.95
CA THR A 2 25.19 -3.71 2.25
C THR A 2 24.12 -2.68 2.58
N ILE A 3 22.85 -3.09 2.54
CA ILE A 3 21.72 -2.24 2.93
C ILE A 3 21.75 -2.17 4.46
N PHE A 4 22.15 -1.02 5.01
CA PHE A 4 21.96 -0.75 6.43
C PHE A 4 20.47 -0.45 6.65
N LEU A 5 19.76 -1.39 7.30
CA LEU A 5 18.35 -1.27 7.68
C LEU A 5 18.17 -0.32 8.89
N THR A 6 18.82 0.85 8.84
CA THR A 6 18.82 1.80 9.97
C THR A 6 17.60 2.70 9.98
N GLU A 7 16.91 2.84 8.84
CA GLU A 7 15.71 3.66 8.69
C GLU A 7 14.47 2.76 8.61
N THR A 8 14.02 2.26 9.77
CA THR A 8 12.90 1.31 9.86
C THR A 8 11.60 1.92 9.32
N ASP A 9 11.35 3.19 9.60
CA ASP A 9 10.13 3.88 9.15
C ASP A 9 10.10 4.03 7.63
N LYS A 10 11.26 4.35 7.03
CA LYS A 10 11.39 4.43 5.57
C LYS A 10 11.20 3.05 4.94
N LEU A 11 11.79 2.01 5.51
CA LEU A 11 11.60 0.65 5.02
C LEU A 11 10.11 0.24 5.04
N GLN A 12 9.39 0.59 6.11
CA GLN A 12 7.97 0.29 6.24
C GLN A 12 7.12 1.05 5.22
N LYS A 13 7.43 2.33 5.00
CA LYS A 13 6.79 3.15 3.95
C LYS A 13 7.09 2.61 2.55
N ASP A 14 8.34 2.30 2.27
CA ASP A 14 8.75 1.73 0.98
C ASP A 14 8.06 0.37 0.77
N MET A 15 7.96 -0.45 1.83
CA MET A 15 7.25 -1.73 1.80
C MET A 15 5.76 -1.54 1.48
N SER A 16 5.05 -0.63 2.14
CA SER A 16 3.62 -0.41 1.87
C SER A 16 3.35 0.09 0.45
N ALA A 17 4.29 0.80 -0.16
CA ALA A 17 4.18 1.32 -1.53
C ALA A 17 4.47 0.29 -2.63
N ILE A 18 5.05 -0.88 -2.30
CA ILE A 18 5.46 -1.93 -3.26
C ILE A 18 4.36 -2.32 -4.27
N PRO A 19 3.07 -2.46 -3.91
CA PRO A 19 2.04 -2.84 -4.88
C PRO A 19 1.77 -1.77 -5.95
N LEU A 20 2.10 -0.51 -5.68
CA LEU A 20 1.81 0.62 -6.55
C LEU A 20 3.01 1.12 -7.33
N VAL A 21 4.14 0.42 -7.27
CA VAL A 21 5.34 0.81 -8.03
C VAL A 21 5.07 0.75 -9.53
N LYS A 22 5.81 1.58 -10.27
CA LYS A 22 5.77 1.58 -11.73
C LYS A 22 6.23 0.21 -12.27
N GLY A 23 5.54 -0.27 -13.31
CA GLY A 23 5.82 -1.52 -13.98
C GLY A 23 5.11 -2.70 -13.31
N ARG A 24 5.84 -3.80 -13.13
CA ARG A 24 5.36 -5.03 -12.51
C ARG A 24 6.10 -5.26 -11.19
N SER A 25 5.36 -5.52 -10.13
CA SER A 25 5.90 -5.76 -8.80
C SER A 25 5.85 -7.24 -8.46
N LEU A 26 6.99 -7.94 -8.58
CA LEU A 26 7.09 -9.37 -8.26
C LEU A 26 6.73 -9.66 -6.80
N VAL A 27 7.12 -8.76 -5.89
CA VAL A 27 6.78 -8.90 -4.47
C VAL A 27 5.27 -8.83 -4.26
N ALA A 28 4.59 -7.90 -4.92
CA ALA A 28 3.13 -7.81 -4.83
C ALA A 28 2.44 -8.97 -5.57
N ASP A 29 2.98 -9.49 -6.67
CA ASP A 29 2.44 -10.68 -7.35
C ASP A 29 2.40 -11.89 -6.40
N GLU A 30 3.48 -12.11 -5.65
CA GLU A 30 3.59 -13.25 -4.74
C GLU A 30 2.85 -13.02 -3.42
N LEU A 31 2.85 -11.80 -2.88
CA LEU A 31 2.38 -11.55 -1.51
C LEU A 31 0.96 -11.00 -1.40
N CYS A 32 0.43 -10.30 -2.41
CA CYS A 32 -0.88 -9.65 -2.28
C CYS A 32 -2.00 -10.64 -1.95
N GLY A 33 -2.00 -11.82 -2.58
CA GLY A 33 -3.01 -12.85 -2.33
C GLY A 33 -2.98 -13.38 -0.90
N ASP A 34 -1.78 -13.69 -0.40
CA ASP A 34 -1.59 -14.22 0.95
C ASP A 34 -1.87 -13.17 2.02
N PHE A 35 -1.37 -11.96 1.85
CA PHE A 35 -1.58 -10.87 2.80
C PHE A 35 -3.06 -10.47 2.85
N ALA A 36 -3.75 -10.36 1.71
CA ALA A 36 -5.17 -10.06 1.69
C ALA A 36 -6.00 -11.17 2.37
N ARG A 37 -5.61 -12.43 2.22
CA ARG A 37 -6.28 -13.56 2.88
C ARG A 37 -6.10 -13.52 4.38
N GLU A 38 -4.89 -13.29 4.87
CA GLU A 38 -4.62 -13.16 6.31
C GLU A 38 -5.29 -11.92 6.90
N TYR A 39 -5.23 -10.78 6.20
CA TYR A 39 -5.87 -9.54 6.62
C TYR A 39 -7.37 -9.71 6.87
N LYS A 40 -8.07 -10.44 5.99
CA LYS A 40 -9.51 -10.73 6.09
C LYS A 40 -9.89 -11.70 7.21
N GLN A 41 -8.95 -12.46 7.77
CA GLN A 41 -9.25 -13.37 8.89
C GLN A 41 -9.47 -12.59 10.20
N TRP A 42 -8.94 -11.38 10.30
CA TRP A 42 -9.09 -10.54 11.49
C TRP A 42 -10.26 -9.56 11.35
N PRO A 43 -10.94 -9.21 12.46
CA PRO A 43 -12.02 -8.21 12.42
C PRO A 43 -11.52 -6.88 11.88
N GLN A 44 -12.25 -6.26 10.96
CA GLN A 44 -11.84 -4.97 10.36
C GLN A 44 -11.60 -3.88 11.41
N SER A 45 -12.37 -3.89 12.51
CA SER A 45 -12.20 -2.97 13.63
C SER A 45 -10.82 -3.03 14.27
N MET A 46 -10.12 -4.17 14.19
CA MET A 46 -8.73 -4.29 14.66
C MET A 46 -7.79 -3.45 13.79
N TRP A 47 -7.97 -3.51 12.47
CA TRP A 47 -7.15 -2.77 11.52
C TRP A 47 -7.46 -1.28 11.48
N ASP A 48 -8.65 -0.89 11.91
CA ASP A 48 -9.04 0.51 11.97
C ASP A 48 -8.73 1.17 13.32
N ASP A 49 -8.37 0.39 14.36
CA ASP A 49 -7.95 0.92 15.66
C ASP A 49 -6.52 1.50 15.59
N PRO A 50 -6.34 2.83 15.76
CA PRO A 50 -5.02 3.45 15.72
C PRO A 50 -4.05 2.93 16.79
N LYS A 51 -4.56 2.35 17.88
CA LYS A 51 -3.73 1.74 18.93
C LYS A 51 -3.13 0.41 18.50
N ILE A 52 -3.69 -0.23 17.46
CA ILE A 52 -3.27 -1.55 16.98
C ILE A 52 -2.53 -1.43 15.64
N SER A 53 -3.01 -0.60 14.72
CA SER A 53 -2.46 -0.49 13.36
C SER A 53 -1.94 0.91 13.01
N GLY A 54 -1.92 1.83 13.98
CA GLY A 54 -1.44 3.21 13.82
C GLY A 54 -0.01 3.40 14.29
N GLU A 55 0.32 4.62 14.72
CA GLU A 55 1.68 5.05 15.09
C GLU A 55 2.34 4.18 16.18
N ALA A 56 1.53 3.55 17.05
CA ALA A 56 2.02 2.66 18.09
C ALA A 56 2.64 1.36 17.52
N HIS A 57 2.20 0.92 16.34
CA HIS A 57 2.67 -0.27 15.65
C HIS A 57 2.89 -0.02 14.15
N PRO A 58 3.97 0.70 13.79
CA PRO A 58 4.24 1.11 12.41
C PRO A 58 4.29 -0.06 11.40
N SER A 59 4.73 -1.24 11.84
CA SER A 59 4.74 -2.45 11.00
C SER A 59 3.35 -2.97 10.66
N LEU A 60 2.39 -2.89 11.59
CA LEU A 60 1.00 -3.27 11.34
C LEU A 60 0.30 -2.25 10.44
N GLY A 61 0.64 -0.96 10.61
CA GLY A 61 0.24 0.09 9.67
C GLY A 61 0.77 -0.16 8.25
N ALA A 62 2.03 -0.54 8.11
CA ALA A 62 2.63 -0.89 6.83
C ALA A 62 1.95 -2.09 6.16
N ILE A 63 1.60 -3.14 6.93
CA ILE A 63 0.87 -4.31 6.42
C ILE A 63 -0.53 -3.91 5.95
N ARG A 64 -1.27 -3.12 6.75
CA ARG A 64 -2.59 -2.60 6.37
C ARG A 64 -2.51 -1.81 5.07
N ASN A 65 -1.54 -0.90 4.96
CA ASN A 65 -1.36 -0.08 3.77
C ASN A 65 -0.93 -0.91 2.55
N PHE A 66 -0.05 -1.91 2.75
CA PHE A 66 0.30 -2.86 1.69
C PHE A 66 -0.94 -3.55 1.12
N VAL A 67 -1.83 -4.07 1.97
CA VAL A 67 -3.06 -4.76 1.53
C VAL A 67 -3.98 -3.80 0.79
N LYS A 68 -4.21 -2.59 1.30
CA LYS A 68 -4.99 -1.56 0.59
C LYS A 68 -4.40 -1.24 -0.78
N ASN A 69 -3.08 -1.15 -0.86
CA ASN A 69 -2.37 -0.88 -2.10
C ASN A 69 -2.44 -2.07 -3.06
N CYS A 70 -2.51 -3.32 -2.58
CA CYS A 70 -2.83 -4.48 -3.42
C CYS A 70 -4.23 -4.39 -4.02
N GLU A 71 -5.23 -3.93 -3.27
CA GLU A 71 -6.60 -3.75 -3.77
C GLU A 71 -6.64 -2.65 -4.85
N ARG A 72 -6.02 -1.50 -4.58
CA ARG A 72 -5.86 -0.41 -5.56
C ARG A 72 -5.14 -0.86 -6.84
N ARG A 73 -4.08 -1.66 -6.69
CA ARG A 73 -3.40 -2.30 -7.82
C ARG A 73 -4.38 -3.13 -8.64
N GLY A 74 -5.17 -3.98 -8.00
CA GLY A 74 -6.16 -4.84 -8.68
C GLY A 74 -7.17 -4.05 -9.51
N GLU A 75 -7.68 -2.95 -8.97
CA GLU A 75 -8.62 -2.06 -9.68
C GLU A 75 -7.98 -1.42 -10.93
N VAL A 76 -6.74 -0.93 -10.80
CA VAL A 76 -6.03 -0.32 -11.91
C VAL A 76 -5.68 -1.34 -12.98
N GLU A 77 -5.22 -2.52 -12.58
CA GLU A 77 -4.95 -3.58 -13.55
C GLU A 77 -6.21 -4.03 -14.27
N ALA A 78 -7.34 -4.20 -13.57
CA ALA A 78 -8.61 -4.54 -14.18
C ALA A 78 -9.06 -3.48 -15.20
N ARG A 79 -8.90 -2.19 -14.88
CA ARG A 79 -9.18 -1.10 -15.82
C ARG A 79 -8.29 -1.19 -17.07
N ILE A 80 -6.99 -1.36 -16.90
CA ILE A 80 -6.04 -1.47 -18.02
C ILE A 80 -6.36 -2.68 -18.90
N ARG A 81 -6.72 -3.83 -18.30
CA ARG A 81 -7.12 -5.03 -19.06
C ARG A 81 -8.36 -4.75 -19.90
N ASN A 82 -9.37 -4.12 -19.32
CA ASN A 82 -10.61 -3.77 -20.02
C ASN A 82 -10.37 -2.78 -21.17
N GLU A 83 -9.52 -1.77 -20.97
CA GLU A 83 -9.20 -0.76 -21.99
C GLU A 83 -8.40 -1.33 -23.16
N ASN A 84 -7.54 -2.32 -22.91
CA ASN A 84 -6.65 -2.89 -23.91
C ASN A 84 -7.14 -4.25 -24.48
N GLY A 85 -8.26 -4.78 -23.99
CA GLY A 85 -8.76 -6.10 -24.38
C GLY A 85 -7.81 -7.25 -23.99
N MET A 86 -7.11 -7.11 -22.87
CA MET A 86 -6.15 -8.11 -22.37
C MET A 86 -6.87 -9.28 -21.70
N GLY A 87 -6.24 -10.45 -21.71
CA GLY A 87 -6.72 -11.62 -20.97
C GLY A 87 -6.54 -11.48 -19.45
N ASP A 88 -7.30 -12.27 -18.68
CA ASP A 88 -7.27 -12.25 -17.21
C ASP A 88 -5.86 -12.56 -16.64
N ASP A 89 -5.12 -13.46 -17.29
CA ASP A 89 -3.78 -13.89 -16.87
C ASP A 89 -2.64 -13.05 -17.47
N GLU A 90 -2.96 -12.08 -18.34
CA GLU A 90 -1.93 -11.27 -18.99
C GLU A 90 -1.32 -10.28 -17.98
N PRO A 91 0.02 -10.20 -17.87
CA PRO A 91 0.66 -9.30 -16.92
C PRO A 91 0.42 -7.85 -17.33
N VAL A 92 -0.06 -7.05 -16.37
CA VAL A 92 -0.29 -5.61 -16.57
C VAL A 92 0.91 -4.81 -16.09
N LEU A 93 1.29 -3.79 -16.87
CA LEU A 93 2.34 -2.83 -16.51
C LEU A 93 1.71 -1.52 -16.07
N ILE A 94 1.96 -1.11 -14.83
CA ILE A 94 1.50 0.18 -14.30
C ILE A 94 2.42 1.29 -14.83
N SER A 95 1.89 2.20 -15.64
CA SER A 95 2.66 3.20 -16.38
C SER A 95 3.25 4.31 -15.49
N ASN A 96 2.47 4.78 -14.51
CA ASN A 96 2.87 5.74 -13.49
C ASN A 96 2.59 5.11 -12.13
N GLY A 97 3.57 5.07 -11.24
CA GLY A 97 3.33 4.57 -9.88
C GLY A 97 2.16 5.34 -9.26
N LEU A 98 1.23 4.64 -8.60
CA LEU A 98 -0.11 5.18 -8.33
C LEU A 98 -0.18 6.17 -7.16
N GLY A 99 0.96 6.51 -6.55
CA GLY A 99 1.01 7.32 -5.32
C GLY A 99 0.38 6.55 -4.16
N ASP A 100 1.05 6.56 -3.00
CA ASP A 100 0.38 6.14 -1.77
C ASP A 100 -0.59 7.27 -1.40
N ASP A 101 -1.90 7.01 -1.34
CA ASP A 101 -2.90 8.00 -0.85
C ASP A 101 -2.82 8.14 0.68
N SER A 102 -1.65 7.90 1.26
CA SER A 102 -1.32 8.35 2.60
C SER A 102 -1.19 9.87 2.53
N ASP A 103 -2.31 10.55 2.36
CA ASP A 103 -2.39 12.01 2.35
C ASP A 103 -1.71 12.53 3.62
N GLU A 104 -0.62 13.26 3.39
CA GLU A 104 -0.21 14.35 4.25
C GLU A 104 -1.41 15.32 4.34
N GLU A 105 -2.26 15.17 5.34
CA GLU A 105 -2.92 16.35 5.89
C GLU A 105 -1.82 17.18 6.56
N GLU A 106 -1.22 18.11 5.81
CA GLU A 106 -0.49 19.21 6.43
C GLU A 106 -1.44 19.91 7.41
N PRO A 107 -1.11 20.05 8.71
CA PRO A 107 -1.90 20.87 9.60
C PRO A 107 -1.82 22.30 9.08
N THR A 108 -2.93 22.82 8.55
CA THR A 108 -3.05 24.24 8.25
C THR A 108 -2.93 24.99 9.56
N ASN A 109 -1.74 25.57 9.76
CA ASN A 109 -1.50 26.68 10.66
C ASN A 109 -2.47 27.80 10.25
N GLU A 110 -3.63 27.85 10.89
CA GLU A 110 -4.37 29.08 11.07
C GLU A 110 -4.06 29.60 12.47
N SER A 111 -3.12 30.54 12.49
CA SER A 111 -2.89 31.54 13.52
C SER A 111 -4.20 32.04 14.14
N ILE A 112 -4.44 31.71 15.42
CA ILE A 112 -5.34 32.48 16.26
C ILE A 112 -4.48 33.40 17.13
N THR A 113 -4.49 34.67 16.73
CA THR A 113 -4.03 35.85 17.46
C THR A 113 -4.63 35.94 18.86
N TYR A 114 -3.79 36.40 19.80
CA TYR A 114 -4.10 36.71 21.21
C TYR A 114 -5.31 37.62 21.42
#